data_AF-A0A2M7CQM7-F1
#
_entry.id   AF-A0A2M7CQM7-F1
#
_cell.length_a   1.000
_cell.length_b   1.000
_cell.length_c   1.000
_cell.angle_alpha   90.00
_cell.angle_beta   90.00
_cell.angle_gamma   90.00
#
_symmetry.space_group_name_H-M   'P 1'
#
loop_
_entity.id
_entity.type
_entity.pdbx_description
1 polymer ?
#
loop_
_entity_poly.entity_id
_entity_poly.type
_entity_poly.pdbx_seq_one_letter_code
_entity_poly.pdbx_strand_id
1 'polypeptide(L)'
;MSPKIKFLTGQVDETAVRFRLGPKIKIARSKNNFMSFLNHIVIIPDGNRRWAKKRRMPFFFGHREGAKTAEEIFKTAFNLKIPYVTFWGCSVNNVVKRPKLETVFLLKLFEQHFKNIIKDKEIHKNKVKINALGR
;
A
#
# COMPACT_ATOMS: atom_id res chain seq x y z
N MET A 1 2.27 -18.86 -6.31
CA MET A 1 1.91 -17.64 -7.08
C MET A 1 1.52 -16.55 -6.10
N SER A 2 2.43 -15.60 -5.91
CA SER A 2 2.25 -14.39 -5.10
C SER A 2 1.35 -13.37 -5.84
N PRO A 3 0.68 -12.45 -5.13
CA PRO A 3 -0.11 -11.38 -5.75
C PRO A 3 0.75 -10.58 -6.74
N LYS A 4 0.21 -10.28 -7.93
CA LYS A 4 0.90 -9.47 -8.95
C LYS A 4 0.56 -8.00 -8.71
N ILE A 5 1.57 -7.17 -8.41
CA ILE A 5 1.42 -5.72 -8.24
C ILE A 5 1.46 -5.07 -9.61
N LYS A 6 0.46 -4.22 -9.92
CA LYS A 6 0.48 -3.36 -11.11
C LYS A 6 0.70 -1.91 -10.66
N PHE A 7 1.44 -1.14 -11.47
CA PHE A 7 1.59 0.30 -11.34
C PHE A 7 0.61 0.96 -12.31
N LEU A 8 -0.25 1.87 -11.88
CA LEU A 8 -1.06 2.71 -12.78
C LEU A 8 -0.86 4.19 -12.45
N THR A 9 -0.84 5.01 -13.50
CA THR A 9 -0.79 6.48 -13.45
C THR A 9 -2.10 7.01 -14.06
N GLY A 10 -3.02 7.59 -13.26
CA GLY A 10 -4.28 8.15 -13.77
C GLY A 10 -5.19 8.74 -12.67
N GLN A 11 -6.01 9.73 -13.05
CA GLN A 11 -6.95 10.53 -12.23
C GLN A 11 -7.89 9.71 -11.33
N VAL A 12 -8.22 10.24 -10.14
CA VAL A 12 -8.51 9.45 -8.93
C VAL A 12 -9.98 9.54 -8.48
N ASP A 13 -10.83 8.59 -8.90
CA ASP A 13 -12.11 8.23 -8.24
C ASP A 13 -11.91 7.16 -7.13
N GLU A 14 -10.73 7.19 -6.51
CA GLU A 14 -10.16 6.06 -5.79
C GLU A 14 -9.68 6.47 -4.39
N THR A 15 -9.74 5.52 -3.46
CA THR A 15 -9.16 5.66 -2.12
C THR A 15 -7.74 5.08 -2.13
N ALA A 16 -6.75 5.94 -1.94
CA ALA A 16 -5.34 5.57 -1.84
C ALA A 16 -4.69 6.20 -0.60
N VAL A 17 -3.59 5.59 -0.15
CA VAL A 17 -2.78 6.11 0.96
C VAL A 17 -1.41 6.41 0.44
N ARG A 18 -0.96 7.66 0.59
CA ARG A 18 0.39 8.08 0.22
C ARG A 18 1.26 8.28 1.45
N PHE A 19 2.41 7.62 1.46
CA PHE A 19 3.49 7.79 2.40
C PHE A 19 4.58 8.65 1.76
N ARG A 20 5.05 9.66 2.48
CA ARG A 20 6.19 10.50 2.10
C ARG A 20 7.25 10.42 3.18
N LEU A 21 8.48 10.07 2.80
CA LEU A 21 9.62 10.10 3.71
C LEU A 21 9.89 11.51 4.22
N GLY A 22 10.21 11.64 5.50
CA GLY A 22 10.48 12.93 6.13
C GLY A 22 11.83 13.53 5.72
N PRO A 23 12.04 14.84 5.99
CA PRO A 23 13.22 15.59 5.55
C PRO A 23 14.55 15.11 6.16
N LYS A 24 14.51 14.26 7.18
CA LYS A 24 15.70 13.68 7.81
C LYS A 24 16.41 12.65 6.94
N ILE A 25 15.71 12.07 5.96
CA ILE A 25 16.30 11.09 5.04
C ILE A 25 16.93 11.86 3.87
N LYS A 26 18.21 12.23 4.02
CA LYS A 26 19.01 12.73 2.89
C LYS A 26 19.34 11.56 1.96
N ILE A 27 18.87 11.62 0.72
CA ILE A 27 19.15 10.62 -0.30
C ILE A 27 20.44 11.04 -1.01
N ALA A 28 21.57 10.48 -0.59
CA ALA A 28 22.80 10.56 -1.39
C ALA A 28 22.60 9.70 -2.65
N ARG A 29 22.65 10.33 -3.83
CA ARG A 29 22.41 9.66 -5.10
C ARG A 29 23.74 9.44 -5.82
N SER A 30 24.06 8.19 -6.13
CA SER A 30 25.12 7.87 -7.09
C SER A 30 24.62 8.19 -8.51
N LYS A 31 25.40 8.93 -9.29
CA LYS A 31 25.03 9.33 -10.68
C LYS A 31 24.92 8.14 -11.64
N ASN A 32 25.43 6.97 -11.27
CA ASN A 32 25.59 5.81 -12.18
C ASN A 32 24.65 4.64 -11.87
N ASN A 33 23.57 4.84 -11.09
CA ASN A 33 22.67 3.75 -10.71
C ASN A 33 21.22 4.10 -11.07
N PHE A 34 20.55 3.29 -11.91
CA PHE A 34 19.18 3.55 -12.38
C PHE A 34 18.18 3.77 -11.24
N MET A 35 18.40 3.11 -10.09
CA MET A 35 17.64 3.29 -8.86
C MET A 35 17.74 4.70 -8.24
N SER A 36 18.72 5.53 -8.64
CA SER A 36 18.86 6.89 -8.10
C SER A 36 17.74 7.85 -8.51
N PHE A 37 16.97 7.52 -9.55
CA PHE A 37 15.91 8.39 -10.09
C PHE A 37 14.49 8.00 -9.66
N LEU A 38 14.29 6.84 -9.02
CA LEU A 38 12.96 6.39 -8.62
C LEU A 38 12.45 7.19 -7.41
N ASN A 39 11.61 8.18 -7.68
CA ASN A 39 11.08 9.08 -6.67
C ASN A 39 9.76 8.59 -6.05
N HIS A 40 8.97 7.83 -6.82
CA HIS A 40 7.61 7.47 -6.44
C HIS A 40 7.23 6.11 -6.97
N ILE A 41 6.68 5.27 -6.08
CA ILE A 41 6.07 3.98 -6.40
C ILE A 41 4.56 4.03 -6.11
N VAL A 42 3.75 3.47 -7.01
CA VAL A 42 2.29 3.31 -6.83
C VAL A 42 1.90 1.84 -6.82
N ILE A 43 1.53 1.30 -5.68
CA ILE A 43 1.18 -0.12 -5.48
C ILE A 43 -0.32 -0.29 -5.68
N ILE A 44 -0.71 -1.14 -6.62
CA ILE A 44 -2.10 -1.57 -6.78
C ILE A 44 -2.21 -3.05 -6.39
N PRO A 45 -2.74 -3.34 -5.20
CA PRO A 45 -2.93 -4.71 -4.74
C PRO A 45 -4.08 -5.38 -5.51
N ASP A 46 -3.72 -6.18 -6.51
CA ASP A 46 -4.67 -7.00 -7.26
C ASP A 46 -4.42 -8.49 -6.99
N GLY A 47 -5.49 -9.27 -7.07
CA GLY A 47 -5.42 -10.72 -7.05
C GLY A 47 -5.70 -11.37 -5.70
N ASN A 48 -5.95 -10.62 -4.62
CA ASN A 48 -6.26 -11.17 -3.29
C ASN A 48 -7.37 -12.23 -3.32
N ARG A 49 -8.52 -11.91 -3.96
CA ARG A 49 -9.64 -12.85 -4.11
C ARG A 49 -9.26 -14.08 -4.95
N ARG A 50 -8.51 -13.89 -6.04
CA ARG A 50 -8.03 -14.99 -6.91
C ARG A 50 -7.06 -15.90 -6.16
N TRP A 51 -6.18 -15.32 -5.35
CA TRP A 51 -5.21 -16.04 -4.53
C TRP A 51 -5.90 -16.93 -3.49
N ALA A 52 -6.94 -16.41 -2.83
CA ALA A 52 -7.73 -17.17 -1.85
C ALA A 52 -8.54 -18.28 -2.54
N LYS A 53 -9.23 -17.95 -3.64
CA LYS A 53 -10.00 -18.92 -4.45
C LYS A 53 -9.14 -20.08 -4.93
N LYS A 54 -7.93 -19.81 -5.44
CA LYS A 54 -7.00 -20.85 -5.90
C LYS A 54 -6.60 -21.83 -4.79
N ARG A 55 -6.69 -21.41 -3.53
CA ARG A 55 -6.35 -22.21 -2.34
C ARG A 55 -7.58 -22.74 -1.60
N ARG A 56 -8.77 -22.61 -2.19
CA ARG A 56 -10.05 -22.99 -1.55
C ARG A 56 -10.23 -22.31 -0.18
N MET A 57 -9.69 -21.10 -0.03
CA MET A 57 -9.78 -20.30 1.18
C MET A 57 -10.84 -19.20 1.03
N PRO A 58 -11.51 -18.81 2.13
CA PRO A 58 -12.34 -17.61 2.16
C PRO A 58 -11.60 -16.35 1.73
N PHE A 59 -12.32 -15.38 1.15
CA PHE A 59 -11.75 -14.16 0.57
C PHE A 59 -10.88 -13.35 1.55
N PHE A 60 -11.21 -13.37 2.85
CA PHE A 60 -10.51 -12.59 3.87
C PHE A 60 -9.06 -13.04 4.08
N PHE A 61 -8.73 -14.31 3.82
CA PHE A 61 -7.35 -14.78 3.84
C PHE A 61 -6.52 -14.09 2.76
N GLY A 62 -7.09 -13.95 1.55
CA GLY A 62 -6.41 -13.26 0.45
C GLY A 62 -6.12 -11.80 0.77
N HIS A 63 -7.05 -11.11 1.44
CA HIS A 63 -6.84 -9.71 1.84
C HIS A 63 -5.80 -9.57 2.95
N ARG A 64 -5.77 -10.49 3.92
CA ARG A 64 -4.71 -10.52 4.96
C ARG A 64 -3.33 -10.73 4.34
N GLU A 65 -3.19 -11.69 3.43
CA GLU A 65 -1.92 -11.95 2.74
C GLU A 65 -1.51 -10.79 1.83
N GLY A 66 -2.47 -10.15 1.17
CA GLY A 66 -2.24 -8.91 0.42
C GLY A 66 -1.71 -7.78 1.30
N ALA A 67 -2.26 -7.62 2.51
CA ALA A 67 -1.80 -6.59 3.45
C ALA A 67 -0.38 -6.87 3.96
N LYS A 68 -0.05 -8.12 4.32
CA LYS A 68 1.33 -8.52 4.67
C LYS A 68 2.31 -8.21 3.55
N THR A 69 1.95 -8.57 2.33
CA THR A 69 2.77 -8.29 1.13
C THR A 69 2.99 -6.79 0.96
N ALA A 70 1.95 -5.97 1.18
CA ALA A 70 2.08 -4.51 1.12
C ALA A 70 3.04 -3.96 2.16
N GLU A 71 2.99 -4.45 3.41
CA GLU A 71 3.93 -4.06 4.48
C GLU A 71 5.38 -4.36 4.11
N GLU A 72 5.66 -5.52 3.52
CA GLU A 72 7.00 -5.90 3.05
C GLU A 72 7.50 -4.96 1.94
N ILE A 73 6.62 -4.59 0.99
CA ILE A 73 6.96 -3.64 -0.07
C ILE A 73 7.24 -2.25 0.52
N PHE A 74 6.43 -1.79 1.47
CA PHE A 74 6.66 -0.51 2.14
C PHE A 74 8.00 -0.48 2.87
N LYS A 75 8.33 -1.53 3.63
CA LYS A 75 9.63 -1.67 4.30
C LYS A 75 10.78 -1.66 3.29
N THR A 76 10.62 -2.37 2.17
CA THR A 76 11.62 -2.40 1.11
C THR A 76 11.81 -1.01 0.47
N ALA A 77 10.72 -0.33 0.11
CA ALA A 77 10.78 1.02 -0.46
C ALA A 77 11.39 2.03 0.54
N PHE A 78 11.09 1.88 1.82
CA PHE A 78 11.69 2.67 2.89
C PHE A 78 13.21 2.45 2.97
N ASN A 79 13.67 1.19 2.96
CA ASN A 79 15.10 0.84 2.96
C ASN A 79 15.84 1.34 1.71
N LEU A 80 15.16 1.30 0.55
CA LEU A 80 15.64 1.86 -0.71
C LEU A 80 15.61 3.40 -0.74
N LYS A 81 15.14 4.05 0.33
CA LYS A 81 15.01 5.51 0.46
C LYS A 81 14.16 6.13 -0.64
N ILE A 82 13.11 5.43 -1.07
CA ILE A 82 12.18 5.94 -2.09
C ILE A 82 11.29 7.01 -1.44
N PRO A 83 11.32 8.27 -1.91
CA PRO A 83 10.66 9.38 -1.23
C PRO A 83 9.14 9.22 -1.07
N TYR A 84 8.47 8.64 -2.06
CA TYR A 84 7.02 8.51 -2.09
C TYR A 84 6.59 7.07 -2.39
N VAL A 85 5.63 6.57 -1.61
CA VAL A 85 4.92 5.33 -1.91
C VAL A 85 3.43 5.59 -1.80
N THR A 86 2.66 5.23 -2.82
CA THR A 86 1.21 5.27 -2.78
C THR A 86 0.67 3.86 -2.87
N PHE A 87 -0.31 3.53 -2.04
CA PHE A 87 -0.99 2.25 -2.06
C PHE A 87 -2.46 2.46 -2.33
N TRP A 88 -2.97 1.78 -3.35
CA TRP A 88 -4.38 1.80 -3.69
C TRP A 88 -5.14 0.88 -2.74
N GLY A 89 -6.04 1.46 -1.94
CA GLY A 89 -6.80 0.73 -0.95
C GLY A 89 -8.11 0.18 -1.52
N CYS A 90 -8.91 1.05 -2.13
CA CYS A 90 -10.24 0.70 -2.64
C CYS A 90 -10.72 1.72 -3.68
N SER A 91 -11.72 1.37 -4.50
CA SER A 91 -12.43 2.30 -5.38
C SER A 91 -13.92 2.30 -5.09
N VAL A 92 -14.63 3.38 -5.47
CA VAL A 92 -16.10 3.46 -5.37
C VAL A 92 -16.76 2.26 -6.06
N ASN A 93 -16.29 1.91 -7.25
CA ASN A 93 -16.76 0.72 -7.98
C ASN A 93 -16.55 -0.59 -7.22
N ASN A 94 -15.48 -0.71 -6.42
CA ASN A 94 -15.29 -1.88 -5.57
C ASN A 94 -16.23 -1.90 -4.38
N VAL A 95 -16.49 -0.75 -3.76
CA VAL A 95 -17.46 -0.64 -2.67
C VAL A 95 -18.87 -1.02 -3.16
N VAL A 96 -19.27 -0.54 -4.33
CA VAL A 96 -20.60 -0.80 -4.90
C VAL A 96 -20.77 -2.24 -5.38
N LYS A 97 -19.74 -2.83 -6.01
CA LYS A 97 -19.87 -4.16 -6.66
C LYS A 97 -19.56 -5.35 -5.75
N ARG A 98 -18.85 -5.15 -4.62
CA ARG A 98 -18.43 -6.27 -3.75
C ARG A 98 -19.49 -6.57 -2.68
N PRO A 99 -19.56 -7.81 -2.17
CA PRO A 99 -20.43 -8.13 -1.04
C PRO A 99 -20.15 -7.23 0.16
N LYS A 100 -21.20 -6.75 0.84
CA LYS A 100 -21.08 -5.85 2.01
C LYS A 100 -20.10 -6.39 3.07
N LEU A 101 -20.14 -7.70 3.33
CA LEU A 101 -19.25 -8.36 4.27
C LEU A 101 -17.77 -8.23 3.88
N GLU A 102 -17.44 -8.29 2.59
CA GLU A 102 -16.07 -8.10 2.10
C GLU A 102 -15.62 -6.66 2.32
N THR A 103 -16.46 -5.68 1.99
CA THR A 103 -16.16 -4.26 2.17
C THR A 103 -15.94 -3.92 3.66
N VAL A 104 -16.82 -4.40 4.55
CA VAL A 104 -16.67 -4.21 6.01
C VAL A 104 -15.37 -4.82 6.52
N PHE A 105 -15.03 -6.03 6.05
CA PHE A 105 -13.77 -6.66 6.43
C PHE A 105 -12.55 -5.84 5.97
N LEU A 106 -12.56 -5.33 4.74
CA LEU A 106 -11.48 -4.48 4.22
C LEU A 106 -11.30 -3.19 5.02
N LEU A 107 -12.39 -2.51 5.35
CA LEU A 107 -12.34 -1.28 6.15
C LEU A 107 -11.78 -1.55 7.55
N LYS A 108 -12.21 -2.64 8.20
CA LYS A 108 -11.65 -3.07 9.50
C LYS A 108 -10.15 -3.38 9.41
N LEU A 109 -9.72 -4.01 8.31
CA LEU A 109 -8.32 -4.29 8.07
C LEU A 109 -7.52 -2.99 7.95
N PHE A 110 -8.00 -2.01 7.18
CA PHE A 110 -7.34 -0.69 7.08
C PHE A 110 -7.28 0.02 8.43
N GLU A 111 -8.38 0.06 9.18
CA GLU A 111 -8.42 0.65 10.51
C GLU A 111 -7.35 0.04 11.43
N GLN A 112 -7.21 -1.28 11.43
CA GLN A 112 -6.20 -1.98 12.21
C GLN A 112 -4.78 -1.57 11.80
N HIS A 113 -4.48 -1.53 10.50
CA HIS A 113 -3.14 -1.13 10.04
C HIS A 113 -2.85 0.34 10.32
N PHE A 114 -3.81 1.26 10.16
CA PHE A 114 -3.61 2.66 10.52
C PHE A 114 -3.35 2.85 12.02
N LYS A 115 -4.07 2.14 12.88
CA LYS A 115 -3.80 2.15 14.33
C LYS A 115 -2.39 1.67 14.65
N ASN A 116 -1.89 0.66 13.93
CA ASN A 116 -0.52 0.19 14.10
C ASN A 116 0.51 1.22 13.63
N ILE A 117 0.28 1.83 12.46
CA ILE A 117 1.15 2.87 11.89
C ILE A 117 1.24 4.09 12.80
N ILE A 118 0.13 4.52 13.41
CA ILE A 118 0.12 5.64 14.38
C ILE A 118 1.01 5.35 15.59
N LYS A 119 1.18 4.07 15.97
CA LYS A 119 2.00 3.66 17.11
C LYS A 119 3.45 3.33 16.71
N ASP A 120 3.77 3.33 15.42
CA ASP A 120 5.08 2.90 14.91
C ASP A 120 6.16 3.97 15.17
N LYS A 121 7.15 3.61 15.98
CA LYS A 121 8.27 4.49 16.35
C LYS A 121 9.11 4.93 15.16
N GLU A 122 9.30 4.07 14.15
CA GLU A 122 10.10 4.41 12.97
C GLU A 122 9.37 5.43 12.10
N ILE A 123 8.05 5.34 11.97
CA ILE A 123 7.23 6.35 11.28
C ILE A 123 7.42 7.74 11.92
N HIS A 124 7.36 7.81 13.25
CA HIS A 124 7.57 9.05 14.00
C HIS A 124 9.01 9.57 13.88
N LYS A 125 10.00 8.71 14.14
CA LYS A 125 11.43 9.05 14.09
C LYS A 125 11.85 9.60 12.73
N ASN A 126 11.35 8.98 11.66
CA ASN A 126 11.64 9.36 10.29
C ASN A 126 10.70 10.45 9.74
N LYS A 127 9.78 10.97 10.57
CA LYS A 127 8.83 12.02 10.22
C LYS A 127 8.06 11.71 8.93
N VAL A 128 7.66 10.45 8.78
CA VAL A 128 6.91 10.00 7.60
C VAL A 128 5.54 10.70 7.59
N LYS A 129 5.20 11.35 6.49
CA LYS A 129 3.88 11.97 6.29
C LYS A 129 2.96 10.98 5.59
N ILE A 130 1.75 10.85 6.09
CA ILE A 130 0.75 9.90 5.59
C ILE A 130 -0.48 10.69 5.21
N ASN A 131 -0.88 10.59 3.94
CA ASN A 131 -2.03 11.27 3.38
C ASN A 131 -3.02 10.23 2.86
N ALA A 132 -4.25 10.24 3.36
CA ALA A 132 -5.37 9.56 2.71
C ALA A 132 -5.86 10.42 1.55
N LEU A 133 -6.03 9.81 0.39
CA LEU A 133 -6.48 10.43 -0.86
C LEU A 133 -7.76 9.70 -1.26
N GLY A 134 -8.83 10.43 -1.54
CA GLY A 134 -10.11 9.85 -1.93
C GLY A 134 -11.28 10.76 -1.63
N ARG A 135 -12.47 10.32 -2.01
CA ARG A 135 -13.75 11.03 -1.83
C ARG A 135 -14.59 10.37 -0.74
#